data_AF-Q9NA52-F1
#
_entry.id   AF-Q9NA52-F1
#
_cell.length_a   1.000
_cell.length_b   1.000
_cell.length_c   1.000
_cell.angle_alpha   90.00
_cell.angle_beta   90.00
_cell.angle_gamma   90.00
#
_symmetry.space_group_name_H-M   'P 1'
#
loop_
_entity.id
_entity.type
_entity.pdbx_description
1 polymer ?
#
loop_
_entity_poly.entity_id
_entity_poly.type
_entity_poly.pdbx_seq_one_letter_code
_entity_poly.pdbx_strand_id
1 'polypeptide(L)'
;MSDISKSTESRSKKTRSKWNPFHKIVSIVTGKNQQSTESSNSSEGDSPAIRWTTACLNTTCPIFSRSPQFNMIYSPAPSLMMYVVVTLASEHAMTQTLQRLFGLTDKDMEEIREMSQKLSELGAPHQFYCFIRFLVDEQQTTTVSRELMIRSNDVATQQVFSSIRPSRVIKFLNTLTFHPVSVSRPALFTTNGYASAGLNATWHGEAKKAGLNRFACTFHRKKFEEFFEIRTTYRRVLMDHFEVIELPFTFGPSSTNFGSLLILRPHFIGNLPYSNRQLTTGALSKMLDTLYSSDWILDGHLLIPQFSASSCQDLWKNLMRHGVQPDLGQSQKAPPMASLWHWASLKVGSSGISANVKKNGEKSQTTLHKTFHDRISTDSLLEKHKSYSGRIDSPFSYIVMVHGIPIFTGSYFGSPPPKSSQVFINAPERIRHRRTIITKKRRNTKITRKQRLLRKVRKSEEKEKEKDRKRAKKALIKNSNLKKKRKSNSSSSSNGTTETSSTKSSSTSTKVVDVPKEKVIEKSKSSGWRRLANRIFRRKR
;
A
#
# COMPACT_ATOMS: atom_id res chain seq x y z
N MET A 1 59.23 22.24 -45.71
CA MET A 1 59.15 21.25 -46.80
C MET A 1 58.79 19.92 -46.14
N SER A 2 57.63 19.30 -46.28
CA SER A 2 56.49 19.50 -47.19
C SER A 2 55.29 18.73 -46.59
N ASP A 3 54.09 19.28 -46.78
CA ASP A 3 52.78 18.82 -46.28
C ASP A 3 52.17 17.63 -47.05
N ILE A 4 50.97 17.23 -46.58
CA ILE A 4 49.83 16.55 -47.26
C ILE A 4 49.81 15.02 -46.99
N SER A 5 48.72 14.33 -46.58
CA SER A 5 47.25 14.45 -46.79
C SER A 5 46.48 13.63 -45.73
N LYS A 6 45.41 14.16 -45.10
CA LYS A 6 43.96 13.90 -45.36
C LYS A 6 43.49 12.44 -45.48
N SER A 7 42.65 11.97 -44.54
CA SER A 7 41.18 11.84 -44.70
C SER A 7 40.47 11.24 -43.46
N THR A 8 39.25 11.72 -43.25
CA THR A 8 38.16 11.36 -42.30
C THR A 8 37.61 9.94 -42.60
N GLU A 9 36.91 9.17 -41.75
CA GLU A 9 35.72 9.48 -40.95
C GLU A 9 35.25 8.22 -40.16
N SER A 10 34.55 8.47 -39.04
CA SER A 10 33.57 7.60 -38.34
C SER A 10 34.02 6.41 -37.44
N ARG A 11 33.82 6.64 -36.13
CA ARG A 11 33.79 5.67 -35.02
C ARG A 11 32.43 4.95 -34.96
N SER A 12 32.42 3.62 -34.87
CA SER A 12 31.61 2.91 -33.86
C SER A 12 32.14 1.49 -33.61
N LYS A 13 32.72 1.25 -32.42
CA LYS A 13 33.09 -0.09 -31.93
C LYS A 13 31.91 -0.65 -31.13
N LYS A 14 31.15 -1.56 -31.75
CA LYS A 14 30.33 -2.56 -31.05
C LYS A 14 31.26 -3.61 -30.46
N THR A 15 31.33 -3.71 -29.13
CA THR A 15 31.95 -4.88 -28.47
C THR A 15 31.28 -5.19 -27.13
N ARG A 16 30.71 -6.40 -27.10
CA ARG A 16 30.49 -7.34 -25.98
C ARG A 16 29.55 -6.97 -24.83
N SER A 17 28.30 -7.39 -25.05
CA SER A 17 27.27 -7.79 -24.08
C SER A 17 27.83 -8.56 -22.88
N LYS A 18 27.68 -8.01 -21.67
CA LYS A 18 27.79 -8.72 -20.39
C LYS A 18 26.41 -9.26 -20.03
N TRP A 19 26.36 -10.56 -19.81
CA TRP A 19 25.21 -11.36 -19.40
C TRP A 19 24.64 -10.82 -18.08
N ASN A 20 23.37 -10.40 -18.05
CA ASN A 20 22.67 -9.98 -16.83
C ASN A 20 21.37 -10.80 -16.66
N PRO A 21 21.32 -11.78 -15.74
CA PRO A 21 20.18 -12.69 -15.58
C PRO A 21 18.90 -11.96 -15.12
N PHE A 22 19.01 -10.75 -14.59
CA PHE A 22 17.88 -9.93 -14.14
C PHE A 22 17.11 -9.27 -15.29
N HIS A 23 17.71 -9.12 -16.47
CA HIS A 23 17.08 -8.45 -17.61
C HIS A 23 15.96 -9.27 -18.26
N LYS A 24 15.99 -10.61 -18.08
CA LYS A 24 14.97 -11.55 -18.59
C LYS A 24 13.84 -11.77 -17.58
N ILE A 25 14.10 -11.50 -16.30
CA ILE A 25 13.12 -11.66 -15.22
C ILE A 25 12.24 -10.41 -15.14
N VAL A 26 12.80 -9.23 -15.43
CA VAL A 26 12.05 -7.97 -15.47
C VAL A 26 11.13 -7.90 -16.69
N SER A 27 11.50 -8.44 -17.86
CA SER A 27 10.57 -8.51 -19.01
C SER A 27 9.35 -9.40 -18.74
N ILE A 28 9.48 -10.40 -17.87
CA ILE A 28 8.40 -11.31 -17.47
C ILE A 28 7.53 -10.69 -16.36
N VAL A 29 8.10 -9.82 -15.52
CA VAL A 29 7.39 -9.19 -14.40
C VAL A 29 6.77 -7.83 -14.77
N THR A 30 7.27 -7.14 -15.79
CA THR A 30 6.76 -5.82 -16.21
C THR A 30 6.03 -5.81 -17.55
N GLY A 31 5.76 -6.97 -18.17
CA GLY A 31 4.99 -7.09 -19.42
C GLY A 31 5.56 -6.35 -20.65
N LYS A 32 6.78 -5.80 -20.56
CA LYS A 32 7.42 -5.04 -21.64
C LYS A 32 8.12 -6.01 -22.59
N ASN A 33 7.35 -6.68 -23.44
CA ASN A 33 7.88 -7.29 -24.66
C ASN A 33 8.08 -6.19 -25.71
N GLN A 34 9.28 -6.16 -26.29
CA GLN A 34 9.66 -5.24 -27.36
C GLN A 34 8.74 -5.43 -28.56
N GLN A 35 7.88 -4.44 -28.85
CA GLN A 35 7.52 -3.91 -30.18
C GLN A 35 6.37 -2.90 -30.03
N SER A 36 6.34 -1.91 -30.93
CA SER A 36 5.33 -0.85 -31.09
C SER A 36 5.27 0.29 -30.06
N THR A 37 6.01 1.34 -30.40
CA THR A 37 5.60 2.76 -30.46
C THR A 37 4.15 3.13 -30.14
N GLU A 38 4.04 4.26 -29.42
CA GLU A 38 2.92 5.22 -29.33
C GLU A 38 1.85 5.06 -28.23
N SER A 39 2.03 5.90 -27.21
CA SER A 39 1.01 6.68 -26.49
C SER A 39 -0.15 5.95 -25.79
N SER A 40 -0.05 5.83 -24.46
CA SER A 40 -1.14 6.25 -23.56
C SER A 40 -0.66 6.32 -22.11
N ASN A 41 -0.77 7.52 -21.54
CA ASN A 41 -0.53 7.81 -20.14
C ASN A 41 -1.65 7.18 -19.27
N SER A 42 -1.35 6.15 -18.46
CA SER A 42 -2.19 5.75 -17.33
C SER A 42 -1.37 5.08 -16.21
N SER A 43 -1.09 5.88 -15.18
CA SER A 43 -0.79 5.55 -13.76
C SER A 43 0.15 4.36 -13.46
N GLU A 44 1.46 4.55 -13.64
CA GLU A 44 2.53 3.59 -13.28
C GLU A 44 2.77 3.44 -11.74
N GLY A 45 1.80 3.72 -10.86
CA GLY A 45 2.03 3.80 -9.40
C GLY A 45 1.05 3.03 -8.49
N ASP A 46 0.15 2.22 -9.05
CA ASP A 46 -1.08 1.79 -8.36
C ASP A 46 -1.15 0.29 -8.00
N SER A 47 -0.03 -0.45 -8.00
CA SER A 47 -0.08 -1.87 -7.63
C SER A 47 -0.68 -2.07 -6.23
N PRO A 48 -1.67 -2.97 -6.05
CA PRO A 48 -2.36 -3.16 -4.78
C PRO A 48 -1.41 -3.68 -3.71
N ALA A 49 -0.37 -4.45 -4.07
CA ALA A 49 0.65 -4.93 -3.15
C ALA A 49 1.49 -3.78 -2.56
N ILE A 50 1.87 -2.79 -3.39
CA ILE A 50 2.63 -1.61 -2.97
C ILE A 50 1.75 -0.69 -2.10
N ARG A 51 0.50 -0.48 -2.53
CA ARG A 51 -0.50 0.28 -1.76
C ARG A 51 -0.73 -0.34 -0.38
N TRP A 52 -0.88 -1.65 -0.32
CA TRP A 52 -1.06 -2.40 0.92
C TRP A 52 0.17 -2.37 1.82
N THR A 53 1.36 -2.50 1.24
CA THR A 53 2.65 -2.40 1.97
C THR A 53 2.82 -1.01 2.59
N THR A 54 2.48 0.04 1.83
CA THR A 54 2.47 1.41 2.34
C THR A 54 1.51 1.54 3.52
N ALA A 55 0.29 0.99 3.39
CA ALA A 55 -0.72 0.99 4.45
C ALA A 55 -0.27 0.27 5.75
N CYS A 56 0.54 -0.78 5.61
CA CYS A 56 1.16 -1.49 6.74
C CYS A 56 2.21 -0.62 7.45
N LEU A 57 3.04 0.12 6.70
CA LEU A 57 4.13 0.94 7.25
C LEU A 57 3.64 2.22 7.92
N ASN A 58 2.67 2.90 7.30
CA ASN A 58 2.12 4.15 7.81
C ASN A 58 0.98 3.95 8.82
N THR A 59 0.53 2.70 9.02
CA THR A 59 -0.63 2.32 9.86
C THR A 59 -1.92 3.07 9.50
N THR A 60 -2.08 3.50 8.25
CA THR A 60 -3.28 4.23 7.83
C THR A 60 -4.48 3.32 7.69
N CYS A 61 -4.28 2.02 7.43
CA CYS A 61 -5.39 1.08 7.39
C CYS A 61 -5.94 0.89 8.81
N PRO A 62 -7.25 1.12 9.04
CA PRO A 62 -7.84 1.10 10.38
C PRO A 62 -7.72 -0.26 11.10
N ILE A 63 -7.54 -1.33 10.32
CA ILE A 63 -7.34 -2.70 10.81
C ILE A 63 -6.03 -2.90 11.58
N PHE A 64 -5.04 -2.02 11.39
CA PHE A 64 -3.78 -2.09 12.12
C PHE A 64 -3.94 -1.39 13.46
N SER A 65 -3.33 -1.94 14.51
CA SER A 65 -3.47 -1.38 15.85
C SER A 65 -3.04 0.10 15.84
N ARG A 66 -3.92 1.01 16.28
CA ARG A 66 -3.66 2.47 16.33
C ARG A 66 -2.52 2.86 17.28
N SER A 67 -2.06 1.96 18.14
CA SER A 67 -0.86 2.19 18.93
C SER A 67 0.36 2.14 18.01
N PRO A 68 1.27 3.13 18.03
CA PRO A 68 2.58 2.99 17.40
C PRO A 68 3.32 1.86 18.14
N GLN A 69 3.11 0.63 17.68
CA GLN A 69 3.81 -0.52 18.20
C GLN A 69 5.23 -0.39 17.65
N PHE A 70 6.18 -0.16 18.53
CA PHE A 70 7.58 -0.21 18.14
C PHE A 70 7.93 -1.69 17.87
N ASN A 71 8.75 -1.96 16.85
CA ASN A 71 9.06 -3.31 16.38
C ASN A 71 7.88 -4.05 15.73
N MET A 72 7.09 -3.38 14.88
CA MET A 72 6.03 -4.05 14.12
C MET A 72 6.58 -4.92 13.00
N ILE A 73 5.82 -5.96 12.68
CA ILE A 73 5.97 -6.74 11.46
C ILE A 73 4.59 -7.11 10.92
N TYR A 74 4.44 -6.98 9.60
CA TYR A 74 3.31 -7.47 8.83
C TYR A 74 3.82 -8.29 7.63
N SER A 75 2.96 -9.15 7.10
CA SER A 75 3.19 -9.84 5.83
C SER A 75 2.15 -9.39 4.81
N PRO A 76 2.46 -8.37 3.98
CA PRO A 76 1.49 -7.71 3.11
C PRO A 76 0.75 -8.69 2.20
N ALA A 77 1.46 -9.53 1.45
CA ALA A 77 0.85 -10.45 0.49
C ALA A 77 -0.17 -11.43 1.12
N PRO A 78 0.16 -12.24 2.16
CA PRO A 78 -0.83 -13.09 2.83
C PRO A 78 -2.02 -12.31 3.42
N SER A 79 -1.77 -11.13 3.98
CA SER A 79 -2.86 -10.34 4.56
C SER A 79 -3.80 -9.81 3.47
N LEU A 80 -3.26 -9.30 2.36
CA LEU A 80 -4.03 -8.80 1.22
C LEU A 80 -4.91 -9.88 0.62
N MET A 81 -4.33 -11.04 0.30
CA MET A 81 -5.06 -12.18 -0.24
C MET A 81 -6.13 -12.70 0.75
N MET A 82 -5.86 -12.67 2.07
CA MET A 82 -6.86 -13.04 3.09
C MET A 82 -8.06 -12.08 3.05
N TYR A 83 -7.83 -10.77 2.91
CA TYR A 83 -8.91 -9.79 2.80
C TYR A 83 -9.72 -9.90 1.52
N VAL A 84 -9.07 -10.29 0.43
CA VAL A 84 -9.77 -10.60 -0.81
C VAL A 84 -10.76 -11.75 -0.61
N VAL A 85 -10.34 -12.84 0.05
CA VAL A 85 -11.25 -13.97 0.37
C VAL A 85 -12.41 -13.53 1.24
N VAL A 86 -12.17 -12.70 2.26
CA VAL A 86 -13.25 -12.15 3.11
C VAL A 86 -14.22 -11.29 2.29
N THR A 87 -13.70 -10.50 1.35
CA THR A 87 -14.52 -9.65 0.46
C THR A 87 -15.38 -10.51 -0.48
N LEU A 88 -14.85 -11.62 -0.99
CA LEU A 88 -15.59 -12.60 -1.81
C LEU A 88 -16.65 -13.38 -1.02
N ALA A 89 -16.39 -13.67 0.26
CA ALA A 89 -17.33 -14.35 1.16
C ALA A 89 -18.47 -13.44 1.63
N SER A 90 -18.32 -12.12 1.48
CA SER A 90 -19.26 -11.12 1.98
C SER A 90 -20.48 -10.94 1.07
N GLU A 91 -21.61 -10.54 1.66
CA GLU A 91 -22.78 -10.09 0.90
C GLU A 91 -22.57 -8.67 0.35
N HIS A 92 -23.33 -8.31 -0.69
CA HIS A 92 -23.09 -7.12 -1.51
C HIS A 92 -22.95 -5.81 -0.71
N ALA A 93 -23.76 -5.60 0.33
CA ALA A 93 -23.69 -4.41 1.18
C ALA A 93 -22.36 -4.31 1.98
N MET A 94 -21.87 -5.46 2.45
CA MET A 94 -20.62 -5.57 3.19
C MET A 94 -19.42 -5.55 2.24
N THR A 95 -19.52 -6.17 1.06
CA THR A 95 -18.52 -6.08 0.01
C THR A 95 -18.20 -4.63 -0.33
N GLN A 96 -19.21 -3.75 -0.49
CA GLN A 96 -18.97 -2.33 -0.73
C GLN A 96 -18.24 -1.64 0.44
N THR A 97 -18.54 -2.03 1.68
CA THR A 97 -17.87 -1.49 2.86
C THR A 97 -16.41 -1.94 2.93
N LEU A 98 -16.15 -3.22 2.69
CA LEU A 98 -14.80 -3.79 2.65
C LEU A 98 -13.98 -3.25 1.48
N GLN A 99 -14.57 -3.12 0.28
CA GLN A 99 -13.94 -2.50 -0.87
C GLN A 99 -13.57 -1.03 -0.59
N ARG A 100 -14.42 -0.27 0.11
CA ARG A 100 -14.07 1.10 0.55
C ARG A 100 -12.96 1.12 1.60
N LEU A 101 -12.94 0.16 2.53
CA LEU A 101 -11.92 0.07 3.59
C LEU A 101 -10.55 -0.35 3.04
N PHE A 102 -10.51 -1.28 2.09
CA PHE A 102 -9.29 -1.84 1.51
C PHE A 102 -8.85 -1.14 0.22
N GLY A 103 -9.74 -0.35 -0.39
CA GLY A 103 -9.51 0.32 -1.67
C GLY A 103 -9.42 -0.64 -2.86
N LEU A 104 -9.98 -1.85 -2.75
CA LEU A 104 -9.86 -2.90 -3.77
C LEU A 104 -10.85 -2.69 -4.92
N THR A 105 -10.33 -2.74 -6.15
CA THR A 105 -11.11 -2.75 -7.39
C THR A 105 -11.09 -4.13 -8.04
N ASP A 106 -11.99 -4.40 -9.00
CA ASP A 106 -11.99 -5.68 -9.73
C ASP A 106 -10.69 -5.89 -10.53
N LYS A 107 -10.05 -4.82 -11.02
CA LYS A 107 -8.74 -4.91 -11.68
C LYS A 107 -7.64 -5.37 -10.72
N ASP A 108 -7.70 -4.92 -9.47
CA ASP A 108 -6.74 -5.31 -8.43
C ASP A 108 -6.79 -6.82 -8.17
N MET A 109 -7.94 -7.47 -8.40
CA MET A 109 -8.11 -8.90 -8.20
C MET A 109 -7.28 -9.75 -9.18
N GLU A 110 -7.17 -9.30 -10.43
CA GLU A 110 -6.34 -9.96 -11.45
C GLU A 110 -4.85 -9.84 -11.08
N GLU A 111 -4.39 -8.64 -10.68
CA GLU A 111 -3.01 -8.45 -10.22
C GLU A 111 -2.69 -9.27 -8.96
N ILE A 112 -3.65 -9.40 -8.03
CA ILE A 112 -3.49 -10.22 -6.83
C ILE A 112 -3.42 -11.72 -7.19
N ARG A 113 -4.18 -12.17 -8.20
CA ARG A 113 -4.11 -13.54 -8.70
C ARG A 113 -2.74 -13.85 -9.30
N GLU A 114 -2.22 -12.96 -10.14
CA GLU A 114 -0.87 -13.12 -10.72
C GLU A 114 0.22 -13.11 -9.63
N MET A 115 0.11 -12.23 -8.65
CA MET A 115 1.00 -12.21 -7.49
C MET A 115 0.92 -13.55 -6.74
N SER A 116 -0.27 -14.06 -6.47
CA SER A 116 -0.47 -15.35 -5.79
C SER A 116 0.15 -16.51 -6.56
N GLN A 117 -0.06 -16.54 -7.87
CA GLN A 117 0.53 -17.55 -8.75
C GLN A 117 2.05 -17.56 -8.64
N LYS A 118 2.69 -16.39 -8.79
CA LYS A 118 4.15 -16.24 -8.66
C LYS A 118 4.65 -16.72 -7.29
N LEU A 119 3.95 -16.40 -6.21
CA LEU A 119 4.34 -16.87 -4.87
C LEU A 119 4.15 -18.38 -4.70
N SER A 120 3.14 -18.97 -5.33
CA SER A 120 2.90 -20.42 -5.31
C SER A 120 3.98 -21.19 -6.06
N GLU A 121 4.44 -20.66 -7.20
CA GLU A 121 5.53 -21.24 -8.01
C GLU A 121 6.88 -21.23 -7.26
N LEU A 122 7.08 -20.26 -6.36
CA LEU A 122 8.27 -20.16 -5.50
C LEU A 122 8.23 -21.10 -4.28
N GLY A 123 7.13 -21.81 -4.07
CA GLY A 123 6.95 -22.72 -2.94
C GLY A 123 8.04 -23.79 -2.90
N ALA A 124 8.93 -23.69 -1.92
CA ALA A 124 10.02 -24.64 -1.71
C ALA A 124 10.01 -25.12 -0.26
N PRO A 125 9.99 -26.44 -0.02
CA PRO A 125 9.93 -26.99 1.32
C PRO A 125 11.10 -26.47 2.17
N HIS A 126 10.82 -26.07 3.41
CA HIS A 126 11.79 -25.50 4.36
C HIS A 126 12.45 -24.17 3.97
N GLN A 127 12.11 -23.56 2.84
CA GLN A 127 12.75 -22.33 2.34
C GLN A 127 11.79 -21.18 2.12
N PHE A 128 10.66 -21.42 1.46
CA PHE A 128 9.65 -20.39 1.28
C PHE A 128 8.23 -20.98 1.38
N TYR A 129 7.38 -20.32 2.16
CA TYR A 129 5.94 -20.57 2.13
C TYR A 129 5.18 -19.26 2.17
N CYS A 130 4.01 -19.24 1.54
CA CYS A 130 3.03 -18.18 1.64
C CYS A 130 1.67 -18.85 1.58
N PHE A 131 0.89 -18.80 2.66
CA PHE A 131 -0.42 -19.47 2.69
C PHE A 131 -1.51 -18.63 3.30
N ILE A 132 -2.73 -18.97 2.87
CA ILE A 132 -3.98 -18.59 3.52
C ILE A 132 -4.86 -19.81 3.66
N ARG A 133 -5.40 -20.02 4.86
CA ARG A 133 -6.32 -21.10 5.18
C ARG A 133 -7.48 -20.59 6.00
N PHE A 134 -8.70 -20.88 5.56
CA PHE A 134 -9.91 -20.72 6.34
C PHE A 134 -10.32 -22.10 6.83
N LEU A 135 -10.17 -22.31 8.13
CA LEU A 135 -10.49 -23.56 8.79
C LEU A 135 -11.92 -23.49 9.31
N VAL A 136 -12.75 -24.40 8.82
CA VAL A 136 -14.16 -24.55 9.21
C VAL A 136 -14.28 -25.80 10.07
N ASP A 137 -15.16 -25.76 11.07
CA ASP A 137 -15.42 -26.92 11.93
C ASP A 137 -15.99 -28.09 11.10
N GLU A 138 -15.70 -29.33 11.49
CA GLU A 138 -16.11 -30.55 10.76
C GLU A 138 -17.57 -30.95 11.08
N GLN A 139 -18.40 -30.01 11.54
CA GLN A 139 -19.79 -30.29 11.91
C GLN A 139 -20.68 -30.34 10.67
N GLN A 140 -21.66 -31.24 10.67
CA GLN A 140 -22.55 -31.47 9.51
C GLN A 140 -23.33 -30.21 9.08
N THR A 141 -23.48 -29.23 9.96
CA THR A 141 -24.25 -28.00 9.71
C THR A 141 -23.44 -26.88 9.06
N THR A 142 -22.10 -26.95 9.07
CA THR A 142 -21.25 -25.88 8.55
C THR A 142 -20.78 -26.20 7.13
N THR A 143 -21.48 -25.66 6.14
CA THR A 143 -21.11 -25.80 4.71
C THR A 143 -20.57 -24.49 4.15
N VAL A 144 -19.50 -24.57 3.36
CA VAL A 144 -19.02 -23.46 2.52
C VAL A 144 -19.59 -23.63 1.13
N SER A 145 -20.09 -22.54 0.53
CA SER A 145 -20.60 -22.62 -0.84
C SER A 145 -19.51 -23.03 -1.84
N ARG A 146 -19.84 -23.95 -2.76
CA ARG A 146 -18.91 -24.43 -3.79
C ARG A 146 -18.39 -23.30 -4.67
N GLU A 147 -19.24 -22.32 -4.97
CA GLU A 147 -18.86 -21.13 -5.73
C GLU A 147 -17.78 -20.31 -5.03
N LEU A 148 -17.90 -20.10 -3.71
CA LEU A 148 -16.89 -19.37 -2.94
C LEU A 148 -15.58 -20.14 -2.90
N MET A 149 -15.62 -21.47 -2.76
CA MET A 149 -14.41 -22.29 -2.79
C MET A 149 -13.67 -22.16 -4.13
N ILE A 150 -14.40 -22.26 -5.25
CA ILE A 150 -13.81 -22.13 -6.59
C ILE A 150 -13.17 -20.75 -6.76
N ARG A 151 -13.91 -19.67 -6.49
CA ARG A 151 -13.42 -18.29 -6.64
C ARG A 151 -12.24 -17.98 -5.73
N SER A 152 -12.26 -18.47 -4.49
CA SER A 152 -11.19 -18.22 -3.52
C SER A 152 -9.92 -18.98 -3.88
N ASN A 153 -10.06 -20.25 -4.32
CA ASN A 153 -8.93 -21.04 -4.76
C ASN A 153 -8.32 -20.49 -6.05
N ASP A 154 -9.15 -19.96 -6.95
CA ASP A 154 -8.71 -19.31 -8.19
C ASP A 154 -7.87 -18.05 -7.91
N VAL A 155 -8.30 -17.21 -6.97
CA VAL A 155 -7.53 -15.99 -6.61
C VAL A 155 -6.28 -16.30 -5.81
N ALA A 156 -6.36 -17.20 -4.82
CA ALA A 156 -5.23 -17.52 -3.94
C ALA A 156 -4.32 -18.62 -4.47
N THR A 157 -4.63 -19.18 -5.65
CA THR A 157 -3.91 -20.29 -6.33
C THR A 157 -3.54 -21.46 -5.42
N GLN A 158 -4.34 -21.69 -4.39
CA GLN A 158 -4.11 -22.69 -3.35
C GLN A 158 -5.45 -23.09 -2.74
N GLN A 159 -5.49 -24.23 -2.03
CA GLN A 159 -6.69 -24.61 -1.30
C GLN A 159 -6.92 -23.66 -0.12
N VAL A 160 -7.93 -22.82 -0.20
CA VAL A 160 -8.23 -21.79 0.81
C VAL A 160 -9.04 -22.39 1.98
N PHE A 161 -10.09 -23.14 1.69
CA PHE A 161 -10.99 -23.69 2.72
C PHE A 161 -10.65 -25.14 3.06
N SER A 162 -10.70 -25.49 4.34
CA SER A 162 -10.54 -26.87 4.82
C SER A 162 -11.42 -27.12 6.05
N SER A 163 -12.14 -28.23 6.05
CA SER A 163 -12.84 -28.71 7.25
C SER A 163 -11.86 -29.45 8.15
N ILE A 164 -11.80 -29.07 9.42
CA ILE A 164 -10.87 -29.70 10.37
C ILE A 164 -11.39 -29.63 11.80
N ARG A 165 -11.23 -30.72 12.55
CA ARG A 165 -11.53 -30.71 13.99
C ARG A 165 -10.63 -29.72 14.71
N PRO A 166 -11.16 -28.94 15.67
CA PRO A 166 -10.38 -28.01 16.48
C PRO A 166 -9.11 -28.62 17.11
N SER A 167 -9.15 -29.90 17.50
CA SER A 167 -8.00 -30.63 18.06
C SER A 167 -6.85 -30.86 17.07
N ARG A 168 -7.13 -30.86 15.77
CA ARG A 168 -6.15 -31.10 14.70
C ARG A 168 -5.63 -29.81 14.06
N VAL A 169 -6.24 -28.66 14.35
CA VAL A 169 -5.86 -27.34 13.77
C VAL A 169 -4.37 -27.05 13.92
N ILE A 170 -3.82 -27.18 15.13
CA ILE A 170 -2.39 -26.91 15.37
C ILE A 170 -1.50 -27.87 14.56
N LYS A 171 -1.84 -29.16 14.54
CA LYS A 171 -1.09 -30.16 13.78
C LYS A 171 -1.09 -29.84 12.28
N PHE A 172 -2.22 -29.38 11.73
CA PHE A 172 -2.34 -28.96 10.33
C PHE A 172 -1.57 -27.67 10.02
N LEU A 173 -1.58 -26.69 10.91
CA LEU A 173 -0.80 -25.47 10.72
C LEU A 173 0.71 -25.74 10.78
N ASN A 174 1.13 -26.71 11.61
CA ASN A 174 2.52 -27.17 11.66
C ASN A 174 2.96 -27.85 10.36
N THR A 175 2.06 -28.43 9.56
CA THR A 175 2.44 -28.98 8.25
C THR A 175 2.64 -27.91 7.18
N LEU A 176 2.09 -26.71 7.38
CA LEU A 176 2.20 -25.59 6.44
C LEU A 176 3.35 -24.62 6.77
N THR A 177 3.91 -24.74 7.97
CA THR A 177 4.94 -23.83 8.50
C THR A 177 6.21 -24.61 8.79
N PHE A 178 7.34 -23.93 8.84
CA PHE A 178 8.63 -24.57 9.12
C PHE A 178 8.77 -25.03 10.57
N HIS A 179 7.96 -24.48 11.48
CA HIS A 179 8.11 -24.63 12.92
C HIS A 179 6.74 -24.72 13.59
N PRO A 180 6.65 -25.38 14.77
CA PRO A 180 5.40 -25.56 15.46
C PRO A 180 4.76 -24.22 15.83
N VAL A 181 3.53 -24.02 15.35
CA VAL A 181 2.69 -22.86 15.65
C VAL A 181 2.10 -23.04 17.04
N SER A 182 2.33 -22.08 17.93
CA SER A 182 1.62 -21.99 19.19
C SER A 182 0.40 -21.06 19.05
N VAL A 183 -0.79 -21.62 18.87
CA VAL A 183 -2.06 -20.86 18.89
C VAL A 183 -2.84 -21.23 20.14
N SER A 184 -3.44 -20.22 20.79
CA SER A 184 -4.54 -20.48 21.72
C SER A 184 -5.66 -21.22 20.98
N ARG A 185 -6.19 -22.31 21.55
CA ARG A 185 -7.26 -23.09 20.91
C ARG A 185 -8.37 -22.15 20.42
N PRO A 186 -8.72 -22.15 19.12
CA PRO A 186 -9.78 -21.30 18.61
C PRO A 186 -11.11 -21.66 19.28
N ALA A 187 -12.00 -20.67 19.41
CA ALA A 187 -13.35 -20.89 19.93
C ALA A 187 -14.12 -21.86 19.02
N LEU A 188 -14.89 -22.76 19.63
CA LEU A 188 -15.67 -23.81 18.97
C LEU A 188 -16.75 -23.21 18.04
N PHE A 189 -17.15 -23.93 16.98
CA PHE A 189 -18.28 -23.63 16.08
C PHE A 189 -18.16 -22.51 15.03
N THR A 190 -16.95 -22.08 14.63
CA THR A 190 -16.79 -20.92 13.73
C THR A 190 -15.63 -21.04 12.74
N THR A 191 -15.69 -20.27 11.65
CA THR A 191 -14.63 -20.16 10.65
C THR A 191 -13.47 -19.32 11.19
N ASN A 192 -12.25 -19.84 11.10
CA ASN A 192 -11.03 -19.12 11.49
C ASN A 192 -10.10 -18.99 10.29
N GLY A 193 -9.79 -17.75 9.91
CA GLY A 193 -8.81 -17.45 8.87
C GLY A 193 -7.40 -17.41 9.44
N TYR A 194 -6.44 -17.98 8.73
CA TYR A 194 -5.03 -18.00 9.06
C TYR A 194 -4.23 -17.57 7.84
N ALA A 195 -3.38 -16.55 8.00
CA ALA A 195 -2.49 -16.08 6.96
C ALA A 195 -1.07 -15.89 7.49
N SER A 196 -0.09 -16.43 6.77
CA SER A 196 1.32 -16.29 7.11
C SER A 196 2.21 -16.48 5.89
N ALA A 197 3.42 -15.93 5.98
CA ALA A 197 4.52 -16.23 5.08
C ALA A 197 5.74 -16.62 5.92
N GLY A 198 6.64 -17.39 5.30
CA GLY A 198 7.93 -17.76 5.85
C GLY A 198 8.98 -17.80 4.77
N LEU A 199 10.21 -17.48 5.17
CA LEU A 199 11.36 -17.34 4.29
C LEU A 199 12.62 -17.73 5.05
N ASN A 200 13.39 -18.68 4.56
CA ASN A 200 14.74 -18.96 5.00
C ASN A 200 15.68 -18.67 3.83
N ALA A 201 16.42 -17.58 3.95
CA ALA A 201 17.30 -17.05 2.93
C ALA A 201 18.70 -16.80 3.50
N THR A 202 19.70 -16.88 2.63
CA THR A 202 21.11 -16.59 2.91
C THR A 202 21.51 -15.32 2.18
N TRP A 203 22.40 -14.54 2.80
CA TRP A 203 22.92 -13.34 2.16
C TRP A 203 23.67 -13.66 0.88
N HIS A 204 23.58 -12.77 -0.10
CA HIS A 204 24.58 -12.73 -1.15
C HIS A 204 25.84 -12.04 -0.58
N GLY A 205 27.02 -12.63 -0.77
CA GLY A 205 28.28 -12.13 -0.19
C GLY A 205 28.65 -12.75 1.17
N GLU A 206 29.62 -12.15 1.85
CA GLU A 206 30.16 -12.66 3.12
C GLU A 206 29.59 -11.90 4.31
N ALA A 207 28.99 -12.62 5.27
CA ALA A 207 28.47 -12.04 6.51
C ALA A 207 29.16 -12.62 7.75
N LYS A 208 29.55 -11.77 8.70
CA LYS A 208 30.22 -12.15 9.96
C LYS A 208 29.59 -11.42 11.14
N LYS A 209 29.64 -12.02 12.34
CA LYS A 209 29.16 -11.34 13.55
C LYS A 209 30.12 -10.21 13.92
N ALA A 210 29.57 -9.03 14.24
CA ALA A 210 30.34 -7.82 14.56
C ALA A 210 30.40 -7.51 16.07
N GLY A 211 29.68 -8.28 16.89
CA GLY A 211 29.55 -8.04 18.32
C GLY A 211 28.60 -6.90 18.68
N LEU A 212 28.76 -6.36 19.89
CA LEU A 212 27.87 -5.33 20.44
C LEU A 212 28.28 -3.93 19.98
N ASN A 213 27.36 -3.24 19.30
CA ASN A 213 27.55 -1.86 18.84
C ASN A 213 26.43 -0.94 19.34
N ARG A 214 26.73 0.36 19.42
CA ARG A 214 25.77 1.38 19.83
C ARG A 214 24.67 1.55 18.78
N PHE A 215 23.41 1.48 19.23
CA PHE A 215 22.19 1.75 18.49
C PHE A 215 21.42 2.89 19.17
N ALA A 216 21.13 3.96 18.43
CA ALA A 216 20.45 5.15 18.90
C ALA A 216 18.93 5.02 18.76
N CYS A 217 18.28 4.30 19.69
CA CYS A 217 16.83 4.11 19.72
C CYS A 217 16.04 5.42 19.60
N THR A 218 16.51 6.48 20.26
CA THR A 218 15.96 7.84 20.17
C THR A 218 17.10 8.86 20.26
N PHE A 219 16.80 10.15 20.08
CA PHE A 219 17.80 11.21 20.21
C PHE A 219 18.53 11.18 21.58
N HIS A 220 17.80 10.83 22.65
CA HIS A 220 18.33 10.81 24.02
C HIS A 220 18.71 9.42 24.53
N ARG A 221 18.34 8.34 23.82
CA ARG A 221 18.51 6.97 24.30
C ARG A 221 19.32 6.14 23.32
N LYS A 222 20.49 5.71 23.78
CA LYS A 222 21.36 4.75 23.08
C LYS A 222 21.39 3.44 23.85
N LYS A 223 21.51 2.33 23.13
CA LYS A 223 21.68 0.97 23.69
C LYS A 223 22.78 0.25 22.93
N PHE A 224 23.32 -0.81 23.53
CA PHE A 224 24.16 -1.75 22.82
C PHE A 224 23.28 -2.87 22.26
N GLU A 225 23.41 -3.13 20.97
CA GLU A 225 22.75 -4.24 20.29
C GLU A 225 23.77 -5.08 19.56
N GLU A 226 23.43 -6.33 19.27
CA GLU A 226 24.28 -7.19 18.44
C GLU A 226 24.20 -6.74 16.99
N PHE A 227 25.34 -6.62 16.32
CA PHE A 227 25.42 -6.31 14.90
C PHE A 227 26.08 -7.45 14.14
N PHE A 228 25.93 -7.42 12.83
CA PHE A 228 26.71 -8.20 11.90
C PHE A 228 27.25 -7.30 10.80
N GLU A 229 28.40 -7.68 10.27
CA GLU A 229 29.03 -7.07 9.13
C GLU A 229 28.69 -7.90 7.90
N ILE A 230 28.40 -7.22 6.80
CA ILE A 230 28.18 -7.87 5.50
C ILE A 230 29.02 -7.17 4.44
N ARG A 231 29.77 -7.97 3.68
CA ARG A 231 30.46 -7.56 2.45
C ARG A 231 29.65 -8.09 1.27
N THR A 232 28.95 -7.19 0.60
CA THR A 232 28.05 -7.54 -0.51
C THR A 232 27.96 -6.42 -1.53
N THR A 233 27.47 -6.75 -2.71
CA THR A 233 26.88 -5.77 -3.61
C THR A 233 25.59 -5.21 -3.01
N TYR A 234 25.39 -3.90 -3.07
CA TYR A 234 24.18 -3.23 -2.57
C TYR A 234 23.80 -2.04 -3.43
N ARG A 235 22.56 -1.54 -3.30
CA ARG A 235 22.14 -0.25 -3.89
C ARG A 235 21.79 0.74 -2.79
N ARG A 236 21.94 2.02 -3.10
CA ARG A 236 21.65 3.12 -2.19
C ARG A 236 21.00 4.26 -2.94
N VAL A 237 19.86 4.73 -2.43
CA VAL A 237 19.14 5.89 -2.96
C VAL A 237 18.81 6.85 -1.82
N LEU A 238 19.03 8.14 -2.06
CA LEU A 238 18.64 9.21 -1.13
C LEU A 238 17.31 9.81 -1.59
N MET A 239 16.30 9.77 -0.72
CA MET A 239 14.97 10.37 -0.94
C MET A 239 14.70 11.49 0.06
N ASP A 240 13.55 12.16 -0.01
CA ASP A 240 13.24 13.33 0.83
C ASP A 240 13.25 13.03 2.35
N HIS A 241 12.81 11.84 2.75
CA HIS A 241 12.65 11.47 4.18
C HIS A 241 13.46 10.26 4.60
N PHE A 242 14.03 9.54 3.63
CA PHE A 242 14.71 8.28 3.84
C PHE A 242 15.96 8.19 2.99
N GLU A 243 16.98 7.58 3.57
CA GLU A 243 17.98 6.85 2.83
C GLU A 243 17.52 5.40 2.70
N VAL A 244 17.57 4.89 1.47
CA VAL A 244 17.08 3.55 1.13
C VAL A 244 18.27 2.72 0.71
N ILE A 245 18.46 1.58 1.38
CA ILE A 245 19.54 0.64 1.11
C ILE A 245 18.93 -0.70 0.72
N GLU A 246 19.35 -1.28 -0.39
CA GLU A 246 18.90 -2.57 -0.89
C GLU A 246 20.01 -3.62 -0.76
N LEU A 247 19.69 -4.74 -0.11
CA LEU A 247 20.59 -5.87 0.13
C LEU A 247 20.05 -7.14 -0.53
N PRO A 248 20.77 -7.76 -1.47
CA PRO A 248 20.34 -8.97 -2.12
C PRO A 248 20.53 -10.20 -1.21
N PHE A 249 19.61 -11.15 -1.32
CA PHE A 249 19.71 -12.47 -0.71
C PHE A 249 19.23 -13.55 -1.68
N THR A 250 19.65 -14.78 -1.45
CA THR A 250 19.21 -15.96 -2.17
C THR A 250 18.49 -16.91 -1.22
N PHE A 251 17.56 -17.67 -1.75
CA PHE A 251 16.88 -18.76 -1.06
C PHE A 251 16.66 -19.86 -2.08
N GLY A 252 16.49 -21.11 -1.69
CA GLY A 252 16.36 -22.17 -2.70
C GLY A 252 17.66 -22.93 -2.98
N PRO A 253 17.56 -24.14 -3.53
CA PRO A 253 18.70 -24.81 -4.16
C PRO A 253 19.08 -24.17 -5.50
N SER A 254 18.14 -23.47 -6.15
CA SER A 254 18.35 -22.81 -7.43
C SER A 254 18.83 -21.38 -7.22
N SER A 255 19.89 -20.99 -7.95
CA SER A 255 20.38 -19.61 -8.01
C SER A 255 19.37 -18.63 -8.63
N THR A 256 18.26 -19.13 -9.19
CA THR A 256 17.18 -18.31 -9.76
C THR A 256 16.33 -17.61 -8.72
N ASN A 257 16.32 -18.10 -7.48
CA ASN A 257 15.44 -17.62 -6.42
C ASN A 257 16.17 -16.54 -5.60
N PHE A 258 15.83 -15.29 -5.89
CA PHE A 258 16.45 -14.13 -5.28
C PHE A 258 15.39 -13.23 -4.65
N GLY A 259 15.82 -12.49 -3.63
CA GLY A 259 15.04 -11.42 -3.06
C GLY A 259 15.94 -10.29 -2.59
N SER A 260 15.32 -9.25 -2.04
CA SER A 260 16.05 -8.14 -1.48
C SER A 260 15.44 -7.63 -0.18
N LEU A 261 16.31 -7.27 0.75
CA LEU A 261 15.95 -6.53 1.94
C LEU A 261 16.18 -5.05 1.67
N LEU A 262 15.09 -4.28 1.67
CA LEU A 262 15.13 -2.83 1.65
C LEU A 262 15.13 -2.31 3.09
N ILE A 263 16.07 -1.44 3.40
CA ILE A 263 16.15 -0.71 4.66
C ILE A 263 15.88 0.76 4.37
N LEU A 264 14.80 1.28 4.95
CA LEU A 264 14.38 2.68 4.87
C LEU A 264 14.80 3.38 6.17
N ARG A 265 15.97 4.01 6.14
CA ARG A 265 16.54 4.73 7.28
C ARG A 265 16.18 6.22 7.19
N PRO A 266 15.48 6.81 8.18
CA PRO A 266 15.27 8.25 8.19
C PRO A 266 16.59 9.02 8.27
N HIS A 267 16.64 10.21 7.67
CA HIS A 267 17.83 11.07 7.75
C HIS A 267 18.16 11.52 9.18
N PHE A 268 17.14 11.64 10.02
CA PHE A 268 17.27 12.11 11.40
C PHE A 268 16.78 11.06 12.40
N ILE A 269 17.57 10.86 13.46
CA ILE A 269 17.25 9.94 14.57
C ILE A 269 15.94 10.38 15.23
N GLY A 270 15.04 9.44 15.48
CA GLY A 270 13.73 9.69 16.12
C GLY A 270 12.61 10.08 15.15
N ASN A 271 12.91 10.37 13.89
CA ASN A 271 11.90 10.78 12.91
C ASN A 271 11.17 9.63 12.24
N LEU A 272 11.50 8.36 12.52
CA LEU A 272 10.90 7.21 11.84
C LEU A 272 9.36 7.22 11.83
N PRO A 273 8.65 7.48 12.94
CA PRO A 273 7.18 7.53 12.90
C PRO A 273 6.64 8.66 12.03
N TYR A 274 7.36 9.79 11.93
CA TYR A 274 7.00 10.89 11.06
C TYR A 274 7.25 10.53 9.60
N SER A 275 8.45 10.02 9.27
CA SER A 275 8.80 9.62 7.90
C SER A 275 7.87 8.53 7.38
N ASN A 276 7.51 7.53 8.20
CA ASN A 276 6.54 6.50 7.82
C ASN A 276 5.16 7.09 7.50
N ARG A 277 4.69 8.10 8.24
CA ARG A 277 3.40 8.76 7.96
C ARG A 277 3.39 9.54 6.65
N GLN A 278 4.54 10.05 6.22
CA GLN A 278 4.69 10.75 4.94
C GLN A 278 4.87 9.80 3.75
N LEU A 279 5.13 8.51 4.00
CA LEU A 279 5.27 7.52 2.95
C LEU A 279 3.91 7.29 2.27
N THR A 280 3.80 7.75 1.02
CA THR A 280 2.66 7.52 0.13
C THR A 280 2.96 6.37 -0.84
N THR A 281 1.93 5.78 -1.43
CA THR A 281 2.09 4.70 -2.42
C THR A 281 2.93 5.17 -3.61
N GLY A 282 2.67 6.38 -4.12
CA GLY A 282 3.46 6.96 -5.21
C GLY A 282 4.92 7.21 -4.83
N ALA A 283 5.20 7.61 -3.58
CA ALA A 283 6.57 7.73 -3.10
C ALA A 283 7.28 6.37 -3.02
N LEU A 284 6.58 5.31 -2.57
CA LEU A 284 7.11 3.95 -2.52
C LEU A 284 7.36 3.39 -3.93
N SER A 285 6.45 3.61 -4.88
CA SER A 285 6.66 3.20 -6.28
C SER A 285 7.87 3.90 -6.88
N LYS A 286 7.94 5.22 -6.77
CA LYS A 286 9.09 6.02 -7.23
C LYS A 286 10.41 5.57 -6.58
N MET A 287 10.37 5.18 -5.31
CA MET A 287 11.52 4.61 -4.60
C MET A 287 12.02 3.34 -5.27
N LEU A 288 11.11 2.40 -5.58
CA LEU A 288 11.45 1.14 -6.24
C LEU A 288 11.98 1.38 -7.67
N ASP A 289 11.38 2.30 -8.42
CA ASP A 289 11.84 2.65 -9.77
C ASP A 289 13.24 3.30 -9.77
N THR A 290 13.49 4.17 -8.79
CA THR A 290 14.79 4.83 -8.61
C THR A 290 15.85 3.82 -8.17
N LEU A 291 15.51 2.92 -7.24
CA LEU A 291 16.38 1.80 -6.86
C LEU A 291 16.67 0.92 -8.06
N TYR A 292 15.67 0.60 -8.88
CA TYR A 292 15.82 -0.24 -10.07
C TYR A 292 16.81 0.35 -11.07
N SER A 293 16.74 1.67 -11.26
CA SER A 293 17.61 2.44 -12.16
C SER A 293 19.00 2.76 -11.58
N SER A 294 19.20 2.57 -10.27
CA SER A 294 20.47 2.88 -9.60
C SER A 294 21.52 1.80 -9.81
N ASP A 295 22.78 2.23 -9.87
CA ASP A 295 23.93 1.34 -10.01
C ASP A 295 24.18 0.53 -8.72
N TRP A 296 24.62 -0.71 -8.91
CA TRP A 296 25.10 -1.54 -7.80
C TRP A 296 26.47 -1.05 -7.34
N ILE A 297 26.58 -0.75 -6.05
CA ILE A 297 27.86 -0.52 -5.40
C ILE A 297 28.48 -1.88 -5.12
N LEU A 298 29.63 -2.14 -5.72
CA LEU A 298 30.36 -3.41 -5.60
C LEU A 298 31.15 -3.44 -4.28
N ASP A 299 31.21 -4.63 -3.66
CA ASP A 299 31.97 -4.92 -2.44
C ASP A 299 31.78 -3.90 -1.29
N GLY A 300 30.53 -3.52 -1.06
CA GLY A 300 30.16 -2.64 0.03
C GLY A 300 30.29 -3.32 1.38
N HIS A 301 30.92 -2.65 2.34
CA HIS A 301 31.06 -3.14 3.71
C HIS A 301 30.06 -2.43 4.63
N LEU A 302 28.99 -3.12 5.01
CA LEU A 302 27.88 -2.57 5.77
C LEU A 302 27.81 -3.15 7.18
N LEU A 303 27.45 -2.31 8.14
CA LEU A 303 27.21 -2.71 9.54
C LEU A 303 25.72 -2.60 9.87
N ILE A 304 25.08 -3.74 10.15
CA ILE A 304 23.62 -3.87 10.31
C ILE A 304 23.30 -4.53 11.66
N PRO A 305 22.30 -4.06 12.41
CA PRO A 305 21.90 -4.67 13.66
C PRO A 305 21.27 -6.04 13.39
N GLN A 306 21.53 -7.01 14.25
CA GLN A 306 20.75 -8.25 14.28
C GLN A 306 19.42 -7.93 14.93
N PHE A 307 18.32 -8.16 14.21
CA PHE A 307 17.00 -7.84 14.72
C PHE A 307 16.03 -8.98 14.51
N SER A 308 15.05 -9.05 15.40
CA SER A 308 13.91 -9.92 15.24
C SER A 308 12.62 -9.17 15.56
N ALA A 309 11.58 -9.46 14.80
CA ALA A 309 10.24 -8.93 15.01
C ALA A 309 9.25 -10.08 14.83
N SER A 310 8.28 -10.18 15.73
CA SER A 310 7.24 -11.19 15.67
C SER A 310 5.90 -10.57 16.04
N SER A 311 4.87 -10.88 15.27
CA SER A 311 3.50 -10.40 15.44
C SER A 311 2.53 -11.55 15.26
N CYS A 312 1.58 -11.65 16.17
CA CYS A 312 0.42 -12.52 16.08
C CYS A 312 -0.79 -11.67 16.44
N GLN A 313 -1.60 -11.33 15.44
CA GLN A 313 -2.74 -10.44 15.61
C GLN A 313 -4.01 -11.10 15.08
N ASP A 314 -5.10 -10.92 15.83
CA ASP A 314 -6.43 -11.20 15.34
C ASP A 314 -7.00 -9.93 14.71
N LEU A 315 -6.93 -9.89 13.38
CA LEU A 315 -7.36 -8.74 12.59
C LEU A 315 -8.89 -8.61 12.55
N TRP A 316 -9.64 -9.65 12.91
CA TRP A 316 -11.10 -9.62 12.95
C TRP A 316 -11.63 -8.66 14.00
N LYS A 317 -11.03 -8.65 15.20
CA LYS A 317 -11.37 -7.70 16.27
C LYS A 317 -11.17 -6.25 15.84
N ASN A 318 -10.15 -5.99 15.02
CA ASN A 318 -9.91 -4.64 14.51
C ASN A 318 -10.93 -4.27 13.42
N LEU A 319 -11.33 -5.20 12.55
CA LEU A 319 -12.42 -4.97 11.59
C LEU A 319 -13.75 -4.67 12.28
N MET A 320 -14.12 -5.42 13.32
CA MET A 320 -15.36 -5.19 14.07
C MET A 320 -15.41 -3.79 14.69
N ARG A 321 -14.27 -3.28 15.18
CA ARG A 321 -14.16 -1.89 15.70
C ARG A 321 -14.40 -0.83 14.63
N HIS A 322 -14.29 -1.18 13.34
CA HIS A 322 -14.49 -0.30 12.20
C HIS A 322 -15.86 -0.49 11.52
N GLY A 323 -16.81 -1.12 12.21
CA GLY A 323 -18.20 -1.22 11.76
C GLY A 323 -18.48 -2.40 10.83
N VAL A 324 -17.53 -3.34 10.68
CA VAL A 324 -17.82 -4.63 10.07
C VAL A 324 -18.64 -5.44 11.06
N GLN A 325 -19.94 -5.57 10.78
CA GLN A 325 -20.83 -6.37 11.62
C GLN A 325 -20.45 -7.86 11.52
N PRO A 326 -20.62 -8.64 12.60
CA PRO A 326 -20.29 -10.06 12.65
C PRO A 326 -21.15 -10.93 11.71
N ASP A 327 -22.09 -10.34 10.96
CA ASP A 327 -23.01 -11.01 10.04
C ASP A 327 -22.35 -11.63 8.80
N LEU A 328 -21.02 -11.56 8.71
CA LEU A 328 -20.16 -12.44 7.91
C LEU A 328 -20.31 -13.88 8.46
N GLY A 329 -21.48 -14.48 8.22
CA GLY A 329 -21.90 -15.72 8.87
C GLY A 329 -23.38 -16.08 8.83
N GLN A 330 -24.28 -15.13 8.55
CA GLN A 330 -25.69 -15.44 8.30
C GLN A 330 -26.01 -15.60 6.80
N SER A 331 -25.01 -15.40 5.93
CA SER A 331 -25.15 -15.64 4.50
C SER A 331 -25.08 -17.13 4.21
N GLN A 332 -25.83 -17.61 3.22
CA GLN A 332 -25.74 -18.99 2.72
C GLN A 332 -24.35 -19.30 2.10
N LYS A 333 -23.44 -18.32 2.00
CA LYS A 333 -22.16 -18.46 1.29
C LYS A 333 -21.03 -18.95 2.18
N ALA A 334 -20.96 -18.50 3.44
CA ALA A 334 -19.87 -18.81 4.36
C ALA A 334 -20.34 -18.88 5.83
N PRO A 335 -19.81 -19.82 6.63
CA PRO A 335 -20.11 -19.91 8.06
C PRO A 335 -19.55 -18.71 8.84
N PRO A 336 -20.10 -18.41 10.03
CA PRO A 336 -19.71 -17.26 10.84
C PRO A 336 -18.22 -17.22 11.14
N MET A 337 -17.62 -16.06 10.88
CA MET A 337 -16.20 -15.84 11.11
C MET A 337 -15.94 -15.41 12.54
N ALA A 338 -15.09 -16.15 13.26
CA ALA A 338 -14.71 -15.80 14.63
C ALA A 338 -13.40 -15.05 14.73
N SER A 339 -12.43 -15.34 13.85
CA SER A 339 -11.12 -14.71 13.92
C SER A 339 -10.38 -14.74 12.58
N LEU A 340 -9.48 -13.76 12.42
CA LEU A 340 -8.57 -13.65 11.29
C LEU A 340 -7.16 -13.50 11.84
N TRP A 341 -6.49 -14.63 12.02
CA TRP A 341 -5.13 -14.69 12.54
C TRP A 341 -4.11 -14.34 11.46
N HIS A 342 -3.35 -13.29 11.72
CA HIS A 342 -2.20 -12.90 10.93
C HIS A 342 -0.93 -13.16 11.73
N TRP A 343 -0.03 -13.98 11.16
CA TRP A 343 1.26 -14.30 11.75
C TRP A 343 2.39 -13.86 10.85
N ALA A 344 3.26 -13.02 11.41
CA ALA A 344 4.51 -12.67 10.77
C ALA A 344 5.63 -12.71 11.81
N SER A 345 6.75 -13.29 11.43
CA SER A 345 7.94 -13.37 12.26
C SER A 345 9.13 -13.31 11.35
N LEU A 346 10.12 -12.50 11.70
CA LEU A 346 11.33 -12.27 10.94
C LEU A 346 12.50 -12.16 11.90
N LYS A 347 13.59 -12.83 11.57
CA LYS A 347 14.88 -12.77 12.22
C LYS A 347 15.91 -12.49 11.14
N VAL A 348 16.66 -11.41 11.31
CA VAL A 348 17.71 -10.98 10.40
C VAL A 348 19.01 -10.99 11.19
N GLY A 349 20.02 -11.72 10.70
CA GLY A 349 21.32 -11.79 11.35
C GLY A 349 22.42 -12.25 10.40
N SER A 350 23.58 -12.63 10.95
CA SER A 350 24.76 -13.00 10.15
C SER A 350 24.52 -14.21 9.25
N SER A 351 23.61 -15.13 9.63
CA SER A 351 23.29 -16.32 8.84
C SER A 351 22.36 -16.04 7.65
N GLY A 352 21.76 -14.85 7.57
CA GLY A 352 20.74 -14.54 6.58
C GLY A 352 19.44 -14.04 7.20
N ILE A 353 18.34 -14.28 6.47
CA ILE A 353 16.99 -13.94 6.87
C ILE A 353 16.24 -15.23 7.17
N SER A 354 15.64 -15.32 8.34
CA SER A 354 14.80 -16.43 8.75
C SER A 354 13.46 -15.92 9.27
N ALA A 355 12.39 -16.27 8.59
CA ALA A 355 11.03 -15.94 8.93
C ALA A 355 10.27 -17.23 9.22
N ASN A 356 10.17 -17.54 10.52
CA ASN A 356 9.54 -18.75 11.05
C ASN A 356 8.47 -18.36 12.08
N VAL A 357 7.32 -19.03 12.07
CA VAL A 357 6.31 -18.84 13.12
C VAL A 357 6.92 -19.18 14.49
N LYS A 358 6.70 -18.30 15.46
CA LYS A 358 7.38 -18.29 16.75
C LYS A 358 7.26 -19.62 17.49
N LYS A 359 8.39 -20.17 17.93
CA LYS A 359 8.46 -21.21 18.96
C LYS A 359 8.14 -20.58 20.32
N ASN A 360 7.02 -20.94 20.94
CA ASN A 360 6.84 -20.68 22.38
C ASN A 360 7.94 -21.46 23.13
N GLY A 361 8.88 -20.74 23.75
CA GLY A 361 9.96 -21.35 24.54
C GLY A 361 11.34 -20.75 24.34
N GLU A 362 11.58 -19.96 23.29
CA GLU A 362 12.78 -19.12 23.28
C GLU A 362 12.54 -17.94 24.21
N LYS A 363 13.20 -17.98 25.37
CA LYS A 363 13.45 -16.78 26.17
C LYS A 363 14.04 -15.75 25.19
N SER A 364 13.27 -14.73 24.83
CA SER A 364 13.83 -13.50 24.29
C SER A 364 15.02 -13.18 25.17
N GLN A 365 16.23 -13.00 24.59
CA GLN A 365 17.45 -12.66 25.32
C GLN A 365 17.10 -11.67 26.44
N THR A 366 16.92 -12.21 27.64
CA THR A 366 16.54 -11.49 28.87
C THR A 366 17.78 -11.27 29.73
N THR A 367 18.95 -11.59 29.17
CA THR A 367 20.26 -11.44 29.76
C THR A 367 21.10 -10.53 28.88
N LEU A 368 20.70 -9.27 28.76
CA LEU A 368 21.72 -8.22 28.63
C LEU A 368 22.23 -7.96 30.05
N HIS A 369 23.39 -8.56 30.34
CA HIS A 369 24.14 -8.32 31.56
C HIS A 369 24.33 -6.82 31.78
N LYS A 370 24.24 -6.41 33.04
CA LYS A 370 24.67 -5.10 33.53
C LYS A 370 26.17 -4.94 33.20
N THR A 371 26.52 -4.26 32.12
CA THR A 371 27.92 -3.87 31.89
C THR A 371 27.99 -2.38 31.56
N PHE A 372 27.91 -1.57 32.63
CA PHE A 372 28.34 -0.16 32.60
C PHE A 372 29.85 -0.01 32.90
N HIS A 373 30.61 -1.11 32.96
CA HIS A 373 32.03 -1.08 33.34
C HIS A 373 32.98 -1.99 32.53
N ASP A 374 32.52 -2.65 31.47
CA ASP A 374 33.46 -3.38 30.61
C ASP A 374 34.25 -2.37 29.76
N ARG A 375 35.48 -2.11 30.22
CA ARG A 375 36.50 -1.36 29.49
C ARG A 375 36.65 -2.02 28.12
N ILE A 376 36.19 -1.30 27.10
CA ILE A 376 36.43 -1.56 25.69
C ILE A 376 37.94 -1.76 25.51
N SER A 377 38.39 -2.93 25.03
CA SER A 377 39.82 -3.17 24.78
C SER A 377 40.34 -2.18 23.73
N THR A 378 41.60 -1.76 23.86
CA THR A 378 42.26 -0.84 22.93
C THR A 378 42.26 -1.37 21.49
N ASP A 379 42.36 -2.68 21.31
CA ASP A 379 42.27 -3.32 19.99
C ASP A 379 40.87 -3.18 19.37
N SER A 380 39.82 -3.25 20.19
CA SER A 380 38.45 -3.00 19.73
C SER A 380 38.17 -1.52 19.43
N LEU A 381 39.00 -0.58 19.89
CA LEU A 381 38.94 0.81 19.44
C LEU A 381 39.51 0.97 18.04
N LEU A 382 40.60 0.26 17.71
CA LEU A 382 41.20 0.27 16.37
C LEU A 382 40.32 -0.42 15.32
N GLU A 383 39.67 -1.54 15.66
CA GLU A 383 38.68 -2.16 14.76
C GLU A 383 37.44 -1.28 14.53
N LYS A 384 37.05 -0.46 15.52
CA LYS A 384 35.94 0.51 15.40
C LYS A 384 36.21 1.65 14.42
N HIS A 385 37.45 1.85 13.98
CA HIS A 385 37.83 2.89 13.01
C HIS A 385 37.90 2.39 11.56
N LYS A 386 37.60 1.11 11.26
CA LYS A 386 37.37 0.69 9.87
C LYS A 386 36.11 1.37 9.33
N SER A 387 36.27 2.15 8.26
CA SER A 387 35.17 2.88 7.64
C SER A 387 34.22 1.93 6.93
N TYR A 388 33.09 1.62 7.55
CA TYR A 388 31.95 1.00 6.87
C TYR A 388 31.43 1.93 5.77
N SER A 389 31.08 1.37 4.61
CA SER A 389 30.39 2.08 3.53
C SER A 389 29.02 2.60 3.96
N GLY A 390 28.42 1.99 4.99
CA GLY A 390 27.15 2.39 5.58
C GLY A 390 26.89 1.68 6.91
N ARG A 391 26.21 2.36 7.82
CA ARG A 391 25.86 1.83 9.15
C ARG A 391 24.39 2.09 9.46
N ILE A 392 23.69 1.06 9.93
CA ILE A 392 22.28 1.13 10.35
C ILE A 392 22.21 1.16 11.88
N ASP A 393 22.53 2.29 12.50
CA ASP A 393 22.63 2.42 13.96
C ASP A 393 21.50 3.22 14.60
N SER A 394 20.38 3.38 13.91
CA SER A 394 19.20 4.09 14.40
C SER A 394 17.93 3.44 13.84
N PRO A 395 16.73 3.74 14.40
CA PRO A 395 15.48 3.13 13.96
C PRO A 395 15.25 3.24 12.45
N PHE A 396 14.80 2.15 11.84
CA PHE A 396 14.52 2.06 10.41
C PHE A 396 13.22 1.28 10.13
N SER A 397 12.64 1.50 8.95
CA SER A 397 11.64 0.61 8.37
C SER A 397 12.32 -0.38 7.43
N TYR A 398 11.72 -1.55 7.26
CA TYR A 398 12.26 -2.56 6.35
C TYR A 398 11.16 -3.17 5.48
N ILE A 399 11.53 -3.59 4.27
CA ILE A 399 10.66 -4.32 3.34
C ILE A 399 11.48 -5.51 2.81
N VAL A 400 10.97 -6.73 2.98
CA VAL A 400 11.55 -7.94 2.38
C VAL A 400 10.77 -8.23 1.11
N MET A 401 11.44 -8.12 -0.03
CA MET A 401 10.87 -8.40 -1.34
C MET A 401 11.39 -9.74 -1.87
N VAL A 402 10.50 -10.51 -2.48
CA VAL A 402 10.83 -11.76 -3.19
C VAL A 402 10.25 -11.64 -4.59
N HIS A 403 11.09 -11.71 -5.63
CA HIS A 403 10.68 -11.47 -7.02
C HIS A 403 9.86 -10.16 -7.20
N GLY A 404 10.24 -9.09 -6.48
CA GLY A 404 9.56 -7.79 -6.49
C GLY A 404 8.28 -7.70 -5.66
N ILE A 405 7.83 -8.81 -5.05
CA ILE A 405 6.62 -8.86 -4.23
C ILE A 405 6.99 -8.64 -2.75
N PRO A 406 6.38 -7.66 -2.05
CA PRO A 406 6.64 -7.42 -0.64
C PRO A 406 6.04 -8.52 0.24
N ILE A 407 6.90 -9.35 0.85
CA ILE A 407 6.51 -10.48 1.71
C ILE A 407 6.43 -10.07 3.17
N PHE A 408 7.41 -9.29 3.65
CA PHE A 408 7.41 -8.76 5.01
C PHE A 408 7.67 -7.27 5.00
N THR A 409 7.05 -6.56 5.93
CA THR A 409 7.32 -5.14 6.14
C THR A 409 7.17 -4.79 7.61
N GLY A 410 7.92 -3.81 8.08
CA GLY A 410 7.89 -3.45 9.48
C GLY A 410 8.82 -2.30 9.83
N SER A 411 8.99 -2.10 11.13
CA SER A 411 9.91 -1.10 11.66
C SER A 411 10.67 -1.67 12.83
N TYR A 412 11.93 -1.26 13.02
CA TYR A 412 12.76 -1.66 14.14
C TYR A 412 13.26 -0.42 14.90
N PHE A 413 13.08 -0.41 16.22
CA PHE A 413 13.45 0.69 17.13
C PHE A 413 14.44 0.24 18.21
N GLY A 414 14.93 -1.00 18.11
CA GLY A 414 15.81 -1.61 19.09
C GLY A 414 15.12 -2.59 20.03
N SER A 415 15.90 -3.36 20.77
CA SER A 415 15.42 -4.43 21.66
C SER A 415 15.83 -4.17 23.13
N PRO A 416 14.89 -4.02 24.08
CA PRO A 416 13.45 -3.83 23.87
C PRO A 416 13.17 -2.46 23.23
N PRO A 417 12.01 -2.27 22.58
CA PRO A 417 11.67 -0.99 21.98
C PRO A 417 11.53 0.15 23.02
N PRO A 418 11.71 1.42 22.61
CA PRO A 418 11.45 2.57 23.48
C PRO A 418 9.95 2.69 23.82
N LYS A 419 9.63 3.36 24.93
CA LYS A 419 8.23 3.72 25.24
C LYS A 419 7.78 4.85 24.31
N SER A 420 6.48 4.98 24.05
CA SER A 420 5.94 6.05 23.19
C SER A 420 6.33 7.45 23.67
N SER A 421 6.35 7.67 24.99
CA SER A 421 6.79 8.92 25.61
C SER A 421 8.27 9.27 25.40
N GLN A 422 9.11 8.30 24.98
CA GLN A 422 10.52 8.52 24.71
C GLN A 422 10.80 8.89 23.25
N VAL A 423 9.85 8.62 22.36
CA VAL A 423 9.95 8.91 20.91
C VAL A 423 9.17 10.17 20.58
N PHE A 424 7.93 10.27 21.08
CA PHE A 424 7.10 11.44 20.90
C PHE A 424 7.37 12.42 22.05
N ILE A 425 8.19 13.43 21.78
CA ILE A 425 8.29 14.58 22.68
C ILE A 425 6.97 15.32 22.58
N ASN A 426 6.23 15.32 23.68
CA ASN A 426 5.05 16.13 23.85
C ASN A 426 5.40 17.59 23.53
N ALA A 427 4.75 18.19 22.53
CA ALA A 427 4.95 19.62 22.23
C ALA A 427 4.80 20.43 23.53
N PRO A 428 5.66 21.43 23.79
CA PRO A 428 5.57 22.25 24.98
C PRO A 428 4.15 22.76 25.21
N GLU A 429 3.73 22.89 26.46
CA GLU A 429 2.38 23.35 26.83
C GLU A 429 1.97 24.64 26.10
N ARG A 430 2.93 25.55 25.88
CA ARG A 430 2.73 26.79 25.10
C ARG A 430 2.15 26.56 23.69
N ILE A 431 2.53 25.46 23.03
CA ILE A 431 2.02 25.08 21.71
C ILE A 431 0.69 24.33 21.85
N ARG A 432 0.56 23.44 22.85
CA ARG A 432 -0.66 22.69 23.12
C ARG A 432 -1.85 23.58 23.49
N HIS A 433 -1.58 24.65 24.24
CA HIS A 433 -2.57 25.64 24.66
C HIS A 433 -2.65 26.83 23.72
N ARG A 434 -1.86 26.87 22.63
CA ARG A 434 -2.05 27.85 21.56
C ARG A 434 -3.36 27.51 20.88
N ARG A 435 -4.45 28.08 21.41
CA ARG A 435 -5.75 28.11 20.73
C ARG A 435 -5.44 28.68 19.36
N THR A 436 -5.55 27.84 18.32
CA THR A 436 -5.73 28.35 16.97
C THR A 436 -6.80 29.42 17.09
N ILE A 437 -6.47 30.66 16.68
CA ILE A 437 -7.44 31.74 16.61
C ILE A 437 -8.41 31.32 15.51
N ILE A 438 -9.31 30.40 15.85
CA ILE A 438 -10.53 30.19 15.13
C ILE A 438 -11.21 31.53 15.26
N THR A 439 -11.22 32.31 14.19
CA THR A 439 -12.05 33.49 14.05
C THR A 439 -13.49 33.05 14.30
N LYS A 440 -13.91 33.07 15.56
CA LYS A 440 -15.28 32.87 15.98
C LYS A 440 -16.05 34.01 15.32
N LYS A 441 -16.68 33.73 14.18
CA LYS A 441 -17.69 34.60 13.58
C LYS A 441 -18.64 35.00 14.71
N ARG A 442 -18.65 36.29 15.09
CA ARG A 442 -19.55 36.84 16.11
C ARG A 442 -20.98 36.39 15.77
N ARG A 443 -21.49 35.40 16.49
CA ARG A 443 -22.90 35.03 16.50
C ARG A 443 -23.62 36.19 17.24
N ASN A 444 -24.60 36.81 16.59
CA ASN A 444 -25.54 37.83 17.13
C ASN A 444 -25.32 39.31 16.75
N THR A 445 -24.80 39.62 15.55
CA THR A 445 -25.09 40.94 14.96
C THR A 445 -26.55 41.01 14.51
N LYS A 446 -27.34 41.90 15.12
CA LYS A 446 -28.74 42.19 14.73
C LYS A 446 -28.80 42.40 13.21
N ILE A 447 -29.51 41.52 12.53
CA ILE A 447 -29.70 41.58 11.08
C ILE A 447 -30.37 42.92 10.77
N THR A 448 -29.69 43.80 10.06
CA THR A 448 -30.25 45.09 9.68
C THR A 448 -31.48 44.90 8.77
N ARG A 449 -32.43 45.85 8.76
CA ARG A 449 -33.62 45.81 7.89
C ARG A 449 -33.24 45.58 6.42
N LYS A 450 -32.07 46.11 5.99
CA LYS A 450 -31.43 45.89 4.68
C LYS A 450 -31.02 44.44 4.44
N GLN A 451 -30.36 43.79 5.39
CA GLN A 451 -29.95 42.37 5.28
C GLN A 451 -31.16 41.42 5.29
N ARG A 452 -32.23 41.73 6.04
CA ARG A 452 -33.50 40.99 6.01
C ARG A 452 -34.17 41.08 4.63
N LEU A 453 -34.20 42.27 4.03
CA LEU A 453 -34.72 42.49 2.67
C LEU A 453 -33.89 41.73 1.63
N LEU A 454 -32.56 41.78 1.68
CA LEU A 454 -31.68 41.04 0.76
C LEU A 454 -31.87 39.51 0.87
N ARG A 455 -32.07 38.97 2.08
CA ARG A 455 -32.41 37.55 2.25
C ARG A 455 -33.78 37.21 1.65
N LYS A 456 -34.79 38.08 1.78
CA LYS A 456 -36.10 37.89 1.14
C LYS A 456 -35.97 37.90 -0.38
N VAL A 457 -35.20 38.83 -0.94
CA VAL A 457 -34.94 38.92 -2.39
C VAL A 457 -34.20 37.68 -2.90
N ARG A 458 -33.15 37.21 -2.21
CA ARG A 458 -32.45 35.96 -2.61
C ARG A 458 -33.37 34.75 -2.56
N LYS A 459 -34.20 34.62 -1.51
CA LYS A 459 -35.18 33.53 -1.42
C LYS A 459 -36.26 33.60 -2.50
N SER A 460 -36.69 34.79 -2.91
CA SER A 460 -37.64 34.92 -4.03
C SER A 460 -36.98 34.59 -5.37
N GLU A 461 -35.74 35.03 -5.61
CA GLU A 461 -34.98 34.69 -6.82
C GLU A 461 -34.68 33.19 -6.91
N GLU A 462 -34.33 32.53 -5.80
CA GLU A 462 -34.15 31.07 -5.76
C GLU A 462 -35.46 30.32 -6.04
N LYS A 463 -36.58 30.79 -5.48
CA LYS A 463 -37.91 30.21 -5.76
C LYS A 463 -38.35 30.42 -7.21
N GLU A 464 -37.99 31.54 -7.82
CA GLU A 464 -38.29 31.82 -9.23
C GLU A 464 -37.43 30.94 -10.15
N LYS A 465 -36.12 30.85 -9.89
CA LYS A 465 -35.21 29.92 -10.61
C LYS A 465 -35.64 28.46 -10.49
N GLU A 466 -36.14 28.04 -9.33
CA GLU A 466 -36.64 26.67 -9.14
C GLU A 466 -37.95 26.43 -9.91
N LYS A 467 -38.85 27.43 -9.98
CA LYS A 467 -40.06 27.35 -10.81
C LYS A 467 -39.70 27.27 -12.30
N ASP A 468 -38.72 28.04 -12.75
CA ASP A 468 -38.26 28.02 -14.14
C ASP A 468 -37.56 26.71 -14.50
N ARG A 469 -36.75 26.13 -13.59
CA ARG A 469 -36.21 24.77 -13.75
C ARG A 469 -37.31 23.73 -13.92
N LYS A 470 -38.38 23.80 -13.14
CA LYS A 470 -39.53 22.90 -13.25
C LYS A 470 -40.30 23.09 -14.57
N ARG A 471 -40.44 24.32 -15.06
CA ARG A 471 -41.05 24.63 -16.36
C ARG A 471 -40.19 24.11 -17.52
N ALA A 472 -38.87 24.31 -17.46
CA ALA A 472 -37.94 23.79 -18.47
C ALA A 472 -37.97 22.25 -18.55
N LYS A 473 -37.98 21.55 -17.39
CA LYS A 473 -38.16 20.09 -17.35
C LYS A 473 -39.47 19.64 -17.98
N LYS A 474 -40.59 20.32 -17.69
CA LYS A 474 -41.90 19.99 -18.28
C LYS A 474 -41.95 20.25 -19.80
N ALA A 475 -41.29 21.30 -20.28
CA ALA A 475 -41.19 21.59 -21.72
C ALA A 475 -40.34 20.54 -22.46
N LEU A 476 -39.23 20.08 -21.86
CA LEU A 476 -38.40 18.99 -22.39
C LEU A 476 -39.20 17.69 -22.53
N ILE A 477 -40.01 17.33 -21.53
CA ILE A 477 -40.86 16.12 -21.57
C ILE A 477 -41.96 16.23 -22.64
N LYS A 478 -42.58 17.40 -22.80
CA LYS A 478 -43.57 17.61 -23.88
C LYS A 478 -42.91 17.52 -25.27
N ASN A 479 -41.72 18.10 -25.44
CA ASN A 479 -41.00 18.04 -26.72
C ASN A 479 -40.45 16.64 -27.03
N SER A 480 -40.06 15.83 -26.04
CA SER A 480 -39.69 14.44 -26.28
C SER A 480 -40.90 13.57 -26.68
N ASN A 481 -42.09 13.87 -26.13
CA ASN A 481 -43.32 13.14 -26.49
C ASN A 481 -43.87 13.56 -27.87
N LEU A 482 -43.74 14.83 -28.24
CA LEU A 482 -44.10 15.31 -29.60
C LEU A 482 -43.11 14.83 -30.67
N LYS A 483 -41.82 14.69 -30.36
CA LYS A 483 -40.84 14.06 -31.26
C LYS A 483 -41.03 12.55 -31.41
N LYS A 484 -41.55 11.86 -30.38
CA LYS A 484 -41.96 10.45 -30.49
C LYS A 484 -43.22 10.28 -31.36
N LYS A 485 -44.18 11.20 -31.31
CA LYS A 485 -45.38 11.18 -32.18
C LYS A 485 -45.12 11.58 -33.64
N ARG A 486 -44.05 12.34 -33.93
CA ARG A 486 -43.68 12.71 -35.31
C ARG A 486 -42.78 11.70 -36.02
N LYS A 487 -42.25 10.68 -35.31
CA LYS A 487 -41.42 9.61 -35.89
C LYS A 487 -42.21 8.35 -36.30
N SER A 488 -43.54 8.32 -36.11
CA SER A 488 -44.39 7.16 -36.39
C SER A 488 -45.14 7.20 -37.73
N ASN A 489 -45.00 8.26 -38.54
CA ASN A 489 -45.62 8.38 -39.87
C ASN A 489 -44.55 8.63 -40.96
N SER A 490 -43.72 7.61 -41.21
CA SER A 490 -43.01 7.45 -42.49
C SER A 490 -42.45 6.02 -42.58
N SER A 491 -43.32 5.13 -43.06
CA SER A 491 -43.04 3.96 -43.91
C SER A 491 -41.87 4.21 -44.89
N SER A 492 -41.02 3.30 -45.36
CA SER A 492 -41.15 1.86 -45.66
C SER A 492 -39.81 1.37 -46.27
N SER A 493 -39.40 0.12 -45.95
CA SER A 493 -38.41 -0.81 -46.60
C SER A 493 -37.36 -1.32 -45.58
N SER A 494 -37.38 -2.57 -45.08
CA SER A 494 -37.13 -3.94 -45.63
C SER A 494 -35.71 -4.12 -46.20
N ASN A 495 -34.83 -5.07 -45.85
CA ASN A 495 -34.76 -6.22 -44.91
C ASN A 495 -33.25 -6.64 -44.82
N GLY A 496 -32.78 -7.20 -43.69
CA GLY A 496 -31.56 -8.05 -43.64
C GLY A 496 -30.36 -7.61 -42.76
N THR A 497 -30.17 -8.31 -41.63
CA THR A 497 -28.91 -8.87 -41.06
C THR A 497 -27.57 -8.10 -41.06
N THR A 498 -27.07 -7.88 -39.82
CA THR A 498 -25.69 -8.06 -39.28
C THR A 498 -24.50 -7.17 -39.71
N GLU A 499 -23.82 -6.61 -38.69
CA GLU A 499 -22.36 -6.37 -38.58
C GLU A 499 -21.63 -5.25 -39.38
N THR A 500 -21.05 -4.33 -38.57
CA THR A 500 -19.70 -3.71 -38.66
C THR A 500 -19.35 -2.61 -39.69
N SER A 501 -18.88 -1.47 -39.15
CA SER A 501 -17.78 -0.58 -39.60
C SER A 501 -17.72 -0.23 -41.10
N SER A 502 -17.70 1.04 -41.50
CA SER A 502 -16.52 1.93 -41.40
C SER A 502 -16.61 2.94 -42.56
N THR A 503 -15.95 4.09 -42.41
CA THR A 503 -15.21 4.82 -43.46
C THR A 503 -15.93 5.21 -44.76
N LYS A 504 -15.86 6.47 -45.16
CA LYS A 504 -14.83 7.07 -46.04
C LYS A 504 -15.32 8.51 -46.28
N SER A 505 -14.55 9.54 -46.58
CA SER A 505 -13.20 9.80 -47.10
C SER A 505 -13.19 11.34 -47.24
N SER A 506 -12.12 12.12 -47.23
CA SER A 506 -10.97 12.13 -48.13
C SER A 506 -10.25 13.48 -47.86
N SER A 507 -8.92 13.47 -47.82
CA SER A 507 -8.03 14.54 -48.33
C SER A 507 -8.37 16.04 -48.11
N THR A 508 -7.47 16.74 -47.38
CA THR A 508 -6.92 18.12 -47.62
C THR A 508 -7.60 19.39 -47.02
N SER A 509 -6.81 20.12 -46.20
CA SER A 509 -6.71 21.61 -46.03
C SER A 509 -7.59 22.41 -45.01
N THR A 510 -6.89 22.99 -44.01
CA THR A 510 -6.98 24.36 -43.42
C THR A 510 -8.25 24.99 -42.80
N LYS A 511 -7.99 25.64 -41.64
CA LYS A 511 -8.49 26.97 -41.16
C LYS A 511 -9.78 27.00 -40.31
N VAL A 512 -9.66 27.33 -39.01
CA VAL A 512 -9.82 28.69 -38.39
C VAL A 512 -11.30 28.95 -38.07
N VAL A 513 -11.76 28.78 -36.82
CA VAL A 513 -11.78 29.77 -35.71
C VAL A 513 -13.10 30.56 -35.66
N ASP A 514 -13.51 30.87 -34.41
CA ASP A 514 -14.40 31.95 -33.93
C ASP A 514 -15.94 31.82 -33.90
N VAL A 515 -16.48 31.81 -32.66
CA VAL A 515 -17.29 32.86 -31.93
C VAL A 515 -17.94 33.94 -32.86
N PRO A 516 -19.11 34.63 -32.64
CA PRO A 516 -19.72 35.18 -31.39
C PRO A 516 -21.27 35.34 -31.32
N LYS A 517 -21.74 35.86 -30.15
CA LYS A 517 -22.75 36.92 -29.82
C LYS A 517 -23.98 37.12 -30.76
N GLU A 518 -25.19 37.46 -30.35
CA GLU A 518 -25.75 38.42 -29.37
C GLU A 518 -27.30 38.32 -29.57
N LYS A 519 -28.24 38.49 -28.63
CA LYS A 519 -28.86 39.74 -28.12
C LYS A 519 -30.29 39.32 -27.69
N VAL A 520 -30.75 39.63 -26.46
CA VAL A 520 -32.20 39.82 -26.19
C VAL A 520 -32.38 40.84 -25.05
N ILE A 521 -33.11 41.90 -25.38
CA ILE A 521 -33.71 42.93 -24.52
C ILE A 521 -35.15 42.49 -24.17
N GLU A 522 -35.72 43.07 -23.11
CA GLU A 522 -37.15 43.12 -22.70
C GLU A 522 -37.53 42.32 -21.44
N LYS A 523 -37.50 42.96 -20.26
CA LYS A 523 -38.53 43.83 -19.64
C LYS A 523 -39.77 43.04 -19.16
N SER A 524 -39.69 42.49 -17.95
CA SER A 524 -40.84 42.01 -17.18
C SER A 524 -40.83 42.52 -15.73
N LYS A 525 -41.66 43.55 -15.50
CA LYS A 525 -42.52 43.86 -14.34
C LYS A 525 -41.99 43.88 -12.89
N SER A 526 -40.68 43.85 -12.60
CA SER A 526 -40.17 44.04 -11.22
C SER A 526 -39.46 45.38 -10.94
N SER A 527 -39.56 46.34 -11.87
CA SER A 527 -38.78 47.60 -11.89
C SER A 527 -39.12 48.59 -10.76
N GLY A 528 -40.28 48.51 -10.12
CA GLY A 528 -40.70 49.44 -9.06
C GLY A 528 -39.82 49.36 -7.80
N TRP A 529 -39.52 48.16 -7.33
CA TRP A 529 -38.75 47.96 -6.10
C TRP A 529 -37.25 48.23 -6.28
N ARG A 530 -36.70 47.99 -7.48
CA ARG A 530 -35.30 48.35 -7.80
C ARG A 530 -35.10 49.86 -7.84
N ARG A 531 -36.07 50.62 -8.36
CA ARG A 531 -36.05 52.10 -8.31
C ARG A 531 -36.14 52.64 -6.87
N LEU A 532 -36.99 52.03 -6.03
CA LEU A 532 -37.11 52.42 -4.62
C LEU A 532 -35.82 52.13 -3.83
N ALA A 533 -35.21 50.95 -4.05
CA ALA A 533 -33.95 50.57 -3.41
C ALA A 533 -32.80 51.53 -3.78
N ASN A 534 -32.68 51.91 -5.06
CA ASN A 534 -31.65 52.85 -5.50
C ASN A 534 -31.87 54.28 -4.99
N ARG A 535 -33.12 54.69 -4.75
CA ARG A 535 -33.45 56.01 -4.17
C ARG A 535 -33.06 56.11 -2.69
N ILE A 536 -33.15 55.01 -1.95
CA ILE A 536 -32.76 54.94 -0.53
C ILE A 536 -31.23 54.93 -0.36
N PHE A 537 -30.47 54.40 -1.34
CA PHE A 537 -29.00 54.35 -1.26
C PHE A 537 -28.27 55.59 -1.79
N ARG A 538 -28.96 56.50 -2.50
CA ARG A 538 -28.37 57.76 -2.99
C ARG A 538 -28.48 58.96 -2.02
N ARG A 539 -29.23 58.87 -0.92
CA ARG A 539 -29.53 59.99 0.01
C ARG A 539 -28.65 60.03 1.29
N LYS A 540 -27.46 59.42 1.31
CA LYS A 540 -26.52 59.48 2.45
C LYS A 540 -25.06 59.76 2.04
N ARG A 541 -24.87 60.66 1.07
CA ARG A 541 -23.66 61.46 0.92
C ARG A 541 -24.03 62.92 1.09
#